data_AF-A0AAD5S1E2-F1
#
_entry.id   AF-A0AAD5S1E2-F1
#
_cell.length_a   1.000
_cell.length_b   1.000
_cell.length_c   1.000
_cell.angle_alpha   90.00
_cell.angle_beta   90.00
_cell.angle_gamma   90.00
#
_symmetry.space_group_name_H-M   'P 1'
#
loop_
_entity.id
_entity.type
_entity.pdbx_description
1 polymer ?
#
loop_
_entity_poly.entity_id
_entity_poly.type
_entity_poly.pdbx_seq_one_letter_code
_entity_poly.pdbx_strand_id
1 'polypeptide(L)'
;SSSSPLSYVPLSSSDSDQEPDELLKKLPPSQRKAELSKREERAKRFKSAQDELQRSKAAQRRQSERARDAFLAAGAEGNPDVIDWDEYTIVGTSQTLEKKYLRLTSAPDPGNVRPLKVLRKTLELLKQKWKDEKNYTFICDQFKSLRQDLTVQRIKNEFTVVVYEMHARIALEKGDLGEYNQCQSQLMQLYTLNLPGNVDEFLGYRILYFLFTLNRS
;
A
#
# COMPACT_ATOMS: atom_id res chain seq x y z
N SER A 1 53.00 30.70 13.77
CA SER A 1 52.22 29.51 13.38
C SER A 1 50.95 29.47 14.20
N SER A 2 49.82 29.89 13.63
CA SER A 2 48.45 29.80 14.21
C SER A 2 47.50 30.49 13.21
N SER A 3 46.95 29.80 12.21
CA SER A 3 45.68 29.06 12.23
C SER A 3 44.48 29.90 12.70
N SER A 4 43.84 30.60 11.76
CA SER A 4 42.56 31.27 11.91
C SER A 4 41.39 30.27 11.86
N PRO A 5 40.37 30.37 12.72
CA PRO A 5 39.17 29.55 12.61
C PRO A 5 38.16 30.18 11.63
N LEU A 6 37.67 29.36 10.69
CA LEU A 6 36.54 29.66 9.81
C LEU A 6 35.26 29.83 10.65
N SER A 7 34.69 31.03 10.64
CA SER A 7 33.34 31.27 11.16
C SER A 7 32.31 30.78 10.15
N TYR A 8 31.53 29.79 10.57
CA TYR A 8 30.35 29.28 9.89
C TYR A 8 29.25 30.34 9.94
N VAL A 9 28.87 30.89 8.77
CA VAL A 9 27.70 31.76 8.64
C VAL A 9 26.50 30.89 8.29
N PRO A 10 25.42 30.88 9.09
CA PRO A 10 24.23 30.09 8.78
C PRO A 10 23.50 30.70 7.58
N LEU A 11 23.28 29.90 6.54
CA LEU A 11 22.37 30.23 5.45
C LEU A 11 20.95 30.29 6.01
N SER A 12 20.43 31.51 6.17
CA SER A 12 19.05 31.78 6.54
C SER A 12 18.10 31.15 5.53
N SER A 13 17.27 30.25 6.02
CA SER A 13 16.12 29.66 5.33
C SER A 13 15.00 30.69 5.20
N SER A 14 14.92 31.39 4.07
CA SER A 14 13.71 32.14 3.67
C SER A 14 13.84 32.62 2.22
N ASP A 15 13.60 31.76 1.23
CA ASP A 15 13.37 32.25 -0.15
C ASP A 15 12.53 31.31 -1.03
N SER A 16 11.74 30.42 -0.42
CA SER A 16 10.90 29.46 -1.16
C SER A 16 9.46 29.91 -1.40
N ASP A 17 9.05 31.09 -0.91
CA ASP A 17 7.66 31.59 -1.02
C ASP A 17 7.57 33.00 -1.62
N GLN A 18 8.48 33.38 -2.52
CA GLN A 18 8.29 34.58 -3.35
C GLN A 18 7.45 34.23 -4.58
N GLU A 19 6.32 34.93 -4.74
CA GLU A 19 5.47 34.89 -5.92
C GLU A 19 6.35 34.90 -7.20
N PRO A 20 6.14 33.98 -8.16
CA PRO A 20 7.05 33.74 -9.29
C PRO A 20 7.39 34.98 -10.13
N ASP A 21 6.53 36.00 -10.05
CA ASP A 21 6.60 37.28 -10.74
C ASP A 21 7.55 38.30 -10.06
N GLU A 22 7.77 38.20 -8.74
CA GLU A 22 8.71 39.07 -8.03
C GLU A 22 10.18 38.74 -8.35
N LEU A 23 10.51 37.46 -8.42
CA LEU A 23 11.86 36.98 -8.78
C LEU A 23 12.25 37.39 -10.21
N LEU A 24 11.27 37.52 -11.11
CA LEU A 24 11.46 38.00 -12.48
C LEU A 24 11.78 39.50 -12.54
N LYS A 25 11.20 40.31 -11.64
CA LYS A 25 11.43 41.76 -11.56
C LYS A 25 12.82 42.09 -11.02
N LYS A 26 13.40 41.23 -10.16
CA LYS A 26 14.76 41.36 -9.61
C LYS A 26 15.87 41.12 -10.64
N LEU A 27 15.56 40.53 -11.80
CA LEU A 27 16.55 40.27 -12.86
C LEU A 27 16.75 41.50 -13.78
N PRO A 28 17.96 41.68 -14.35
CA PRO A 28 18.23 42.70 -15.36
C PRO A 28 17.30 42.56 -16.57
N PRO A 29 16.82 43.67 -17.18
CA PRO A 29 15.89 43.61 -18.32
C PRO A 29 16.37 42.75 -19.48
N SER A 30 17.69 42.71 -19.73
CA SER A 30 18.31 41.87 -20.77
C SER A 30 18.22 40.37 -20.51
N GLN A 31 18.05 39.95 -19.25
CA GLN A 31 18.07 38.54 -18.84
C GLN A 31 16.68 37.96 -18.57
N ARG A 32 15.66 38.81 -18.34
CA ARG A 32 14.27 38.37 -18.08
C ARG A 32 13.68 37.52 -19.20
N LYS A 33 13.95 37.90 -20.45
CA LYS A 33 13.47 37.17 -21.64
C LYS A 33 14.06 35.76 -21.72
N ALA A 34 15.34 35.61 -21.38
CA ALA A 34 16.02 34.31 -21.38
C ALA A 34 15.49 33.40 -20.24
N GLU A 35 15.22 33.97 -19.06
CA GLU A 35 14.66 33.22 -17.93
C GLU A 35 13.22 32.75 -18.19
N LEU A 36 12.38 33.59 -18.80
CA LEU A 36 11.03 33.21 -19.24
C LEU A 36 11.07 32.04 -20.24
N SER A 37 11.95 32.12 -21.24
CA SER A 37 12.16 31.04 -22.22
C SER A 37 12.57 29.72 -21.55
N LYS A 38 13.50 29.77 -20.59
CA LYS A 38 13.92 28.57 -19.83
C LYS A 38 12.79 28.00 -18.96
N ARG A 39 11.95 28.84 -18.36
CA ARG A 39 10.78 28.42 -17.58
C ARG A 39 9.74 27.74 -18.47
N GLU A 40 9.47 28.30 -19.64
CA GLU A 40 8.57 27.70 -20.63
C GLU A 40 9.08 26.34 -21.12
N GLU A 41 10.38 26.22 -21.41
CA GLU A 41 11.01 24.95 -21.78
C GLU A 41 10.87 23.91 -20.66
N ARG A 42 11.09 24.30 -19.40
CA ARG A 42 10.92 23.42 -18.23
C ARG A 42 9.46 22.98 -18.06
N ALA A 43 8.51 23.89 -18.21
CA ALA A 43 7.08 23.58 -18.13
C ALA A 43 6.63 22.63 -19.26
N LYS A 44 7.15 22.82 -20.48
CA LYS A 44 6.89 21.92 -21.62
C LYS A 44 7.43 20.51 -21.37
N ARG A 45 8.65 20.38 -20.83
CA ARG A 45 9.23 19.08 -20.46
C ARG A 45 8.41 18.36 -19.39
N PHE A 46 7.95 19.08 -18.38
CA PHE A 46 7.13 18.51 -17.31
C PHE A 46 5.78 18.01 -17.81
N LYS A 47 5.09 18.79 -18.66
CA LYS A 47 3.84 18.36 -19.31
C LYS A 47 4.06 17.14 -20.20
N SER A 48 5.10 17.14 -21.03
CA SER A 48 5.45 15.99 -21.89
C SER A 48 5.69 14.72 -21.08
N ALA A 49 6.42 14.80 -19.97
CA ALA A 49 6.68 13.66 -19.10
C ALA A 49 5.40 13.14 -18.41
N GLN A 50 4.49 14.04 -18.01
CA GLN A 50 3.19 13.66 -17.46
C GLN A 50 2.29 12.99 -18.52
N ASP A 51 2.25 13.52 -19.73
CA ASP A 51 1.48 12.96 -20.84
C ASP A 51 2.02 11.59 -21.26
N GLU A 52 3.33 11.42 -21.28
CA GLU A 52 4.00 10.16 -21.58
C GLU A 52 3.75 9.11 -20.50
N LEU A 53 3.76 9.51 -19.21
CA LEU A 53 3.37 8.66 -18.09
C LEU A 53 1.87 8.28 -18.12
N GLN A 54 1.00 9.19 -18.53
CA GLN A 54 -0.42 8.87 -18.70
C GLN A 54 -0.64 7.93 -19.89
N ARG A 55 0.07 8.12 -21.00
CA ARG A 55 0.02 7.24 -22.17
C ARG A 55 0.56 5.84 -21.85
N SER A 56 1.65 5.73 -21.10
CA SER A 56 2.19 4.43 -20.69
C SER A 56 1.23 3.69 -19.75
N LYS A 57 0.63 4.38 -18.78
CA LYS A 57 -0.43 3.82 -17.93
C LYS A 57 -1.65 3.37 -18.72
N ALA A 58 -2.09 4.18 -19.70
CA ALA A 58 -3.22 3.82 -20.56
C ALA A 58 -2.90 2.63 -21.48
N ALA A 59 -1.67 2.55 -22.01
CA ALA A 59 -1.22 1.42 -22.82
C ALA A 59 -1.13 0.13 -21.99
N GLN A 60 -0.58 0.22 -20.77
CA GLN A 60 -0.50 -0.90 -19.84
C GLN A 60 -1.89 -1.42 -19.45
N ARG A 61 -2.84 -0.51 -19.20
CA ARG A 61 -4.24 -0.85 -18.91
C ARG A 61 -4.95 -1.51 -20.10
N ARG A 62 -4.73 -1.02 -21.32
CA ARG A 62 -5.24 -1.66 -22.54
C ARG A 62 -4.62 -3.03 -22.77
N GLN A 63 -3.36 -3.23 -22.42
CA GLN A 63 -2.67 -4.51 -22.54
C GLN A 63 -3.22 -5.52 -21.52
N SER A 64 -3.47 -5.12 -20.27
CA SER A 64 -4.10 -5.97 -19.27
C SER A 64 -5.54 -6.32 -19.62
N GLU A 65 -6.32 -5.35 -20.12
CA GLU A 65 -7.69 -5.59 -20.60
C GLU A 65 -7.72 -6.60 -21.75
N ARG A 66 -6.83 -6.46 -22.75
CA ARG A 66 -6.73 -7.42 -23.86
C ARG A 66 -6.28 -8.81 -23.42
N ALA A 67 -5.35 -8.90 -22.48
CA ALA A 67 -4.92 -10.19 -21.92
C ALA A 67 -6.06 -10.87 -21.17
N ARG A 68 -6.84 -10.10 -20.39
CA ARG A 68 -8.05 -10.59 -19.72
C ARG A 68 -9.09 -11.11 -20.71
N ASP A 69 -9.37 -10.35 -21.76
CA ASP A 69 -10.37 -10.72 -22.76
C ASP A 69 -9.94 -11.96 -23.58
N ALA A 70 -8.66 -12.07 -23.94
CA ALA A 70 -8.11 -13.24 -24.62
C ALA A 70 -8.14 -14.49 -23.72
N PHE A 71 -7.90 -14.31 -22.43
CA PHE A 71 -7.94 -15.38 -21.45
C PHE A 71 -9.37 -15.89 -21.18
N LEU A 72 -10.33 -14.98 -21.01
CA LEU A 72 -11.75 -15.32 -20.89
C LEU A 72 -12.28 -16.00 -22.17
N ALA A 73 -11.83 -15.54 -23.35
CA ALA A 73 -12.15 -16.17 -24.64
C ALA A 73 -11.55 -17.58 -24.79
N ALA A 74 -10.48 -17.90 -24.06
CA ALA A 74 -9.87 -19.23 -24.02
C ALA A 74 -10.63 -20.21 -23.10
N GLY A 75 -11.79 -19.81 -22.55
CA GLY A 75 -12.68 -20.70 -21.78
C GLY A 75 -12.18 -20.99 -20.37
N ALA A 76 -11.20 -20.24 -19.89
CA ALA A 76 -10.73 -20.40 -18.52
C ALA A 76 -11.59 -19.54 -17.59
N GLU A 77 -12.36 -20.24 -16.75
CA GLU A 77 -13.20 -19.63 -15.72
C GLU A 77 -12.29 -18.95 -14.68
N GLY A 78 -12.25 -17.62 -14.69
CA GLY A 78 -11.52 -16.84 -13.70
C GLY A 78 -11.98 -17.16 -12.28
N ASN A 79 -11.13 -16.93 -11.27
CA ASN A 79 -11.52 -17.14 -9.89
C ASN A 79 -12.42 -15.98 -9.42
N PRO A 80 -13.70 -16.21 -9.05
CA PRO A 80 -14.61 -15.15 -8.61
C PRO A 80 -14.13 -14.41 -7.34
N ASP A 81 -13.20 -15.00 -6.59
CA ASP A 81 -12.61 -14.39 -5.38
C ASP A 81 -11.48 -13.38 -5.68
N VAL A 82 -11.11 -13.19 -6.96
CA VAL A 82 -10.02 -12.31 -7.39
C VAL A 82 -10.55 -11.29 -8.40
N ILE A 83 -10.55 -10.02 -7.99
CA ILE A 83 -11.14 -8.90 -8.76
C ILE A 83 -10.37 -8.62 -10.06
N ASP A 84 -9.06 -8.86 -10.06
CA ASP A 84 -8.16 -8.58 -11.19
C ASP A 84 -7.38 -9.85 -11.55
N TRP A 85 -8.13 -10.87 -11.96
CA TRP A 85 -7.61 -12.19 -12.31
C TRP A 85 -6.97 -12.12 -13.71
N ASP A 86 -5.67 -12.37 -13.76
CA ASP A 86 -4.81 -12.32 -14.95
C ASP A 86 -3.89 -13.56 -15.02
N GLU A 87 -3.12 -13.70 -16.11
CA GLU A 87 -2.16 -14.81 -16.28
C GLU A 87 -1.10 -14.87 -15.17
N TYR A 88 -0.85 -13.77 -14.46
CA TYR A 88 0.12 -13.68 -13.38
C TYR A 88 -0.47 -13.99 -12.00
N THR A 89 -1.75 -14.33 -11.94
CA THR A 89 -2.43 -14.63 -10.68
C THR A 89 -2.04 -16.02 -10.18
N ILE A 90 -1.34 -16.06 -9.05
CA ILE A 90 -0.87 -17.29 -8.43
C ILE A 90 -2.01 -17.92 -7.60
N VAL A 91 -2.21 -19.22 -7.74
CA VAL A 91 -3.05 -20.03 -6.84
C VAL A 91 -2.14 -20.89 -5.98
N GLY A 92 -2.22 -20.71 -4.66
CA GLY A 92 -1.42 -21.48 -3.72
C GLY A 92 -1.83 -22.95 -3.65
N THR A 93 -0.88 -23.85 -3.38
CA THR A 93 -1.13 -25.30 -3.25
C THR A 93 -0.85 -25.86 -1.85
N SER A 94 -0.29 -25.03 -0.96
CA SER A 94 0.10 -25.42 0.40
C SER A 94 -1.09 -25.87 1.25
N GLN A 95 -0.99 -27.04 1.89
CA GLN A 95 -2.01 -27.55 2.81
C GLN A 95 -1.70 -27.27 4.29
N THR A 96 -0.53 -26.68 4.58
CA THR A 96 -0.08 -26.41 5.95
C THR A 96 -0.89 -25.29 6.57
N LEU A 97 -1.59 -25.55 7.68
CA LEU A 97 -2.41 -24.54 8.35
C LEU A 97 -1.58 -23.49 9.09
N GLU A 98 -0.58 -23.93 9.84
CA GLU A 98 0.34 -23.06 10.58
C GLU A 98 1.60 -22.82 9.75
N LYS A 99 1.87 -21.56 9.43
CA LYS A 99 2.98 -21.19 8.56
C LYS A 99 3.58 -19.89 9.04
N LYS A 100 4.90 -19.83 9.15
CA LYS A 100 5.59 -18.58 9.51
C LYS A 100 5.38 -17.50 8.45
N TYR A 101 5.31 -16.26 8.87
CA TYR A 101 5.31 -15.13 7.94
C TYR A 101 6.67 -15.06 7.22
N LEU A 102 6.64 -14.93 5.89
CA LEU A 102 7.85 -14.82 5.08
C LEU A 102 8.05 -13.37 4.64
N ARG A 103 9.28 -12.86 4.64
CA ARG A 103 9.58 -11.58 3.97
C ARG A 103 10.02 -11.90 2.54
N LEU A 104 9.09 -11.80 1.60
CA LEU A 104 9.34 -12.15 0.20
C LEU A 104 10.24 -11.08 -0.44
N THR A 105 11.35 -11.51 -1.02
CA THR A 105 12.26 -10.69 -1.84
C THR A 105 12.28 -11.13 -3.31
N SER A 106 11.57 -12.21 -3.63
CA SER A 106 11.42 -12.81 -4.96
C SER A 106 9.96 -13.20 -5.21
N ALA A 107 9.66 -13.70 -6.41
CA ALA A 107 8.36 -14.25 -6.72
C ALA A 107 8.00 -15.39 -5.72
N PRO A 108 6.77 -15.40 -5.18
CA PRO A 108 6.35 -16.41 -4.22
C PRO A 108 6.16 -17.77 -4.89
N ASP A 109 6.67 -18.81 -4.25
CA ASP A 109 6.44 -20.20 -4.65
C ASP A 109 5.00 -20.64 -4.31
N PRO A 110 4.20 -21.11 -5.28
CA PRO A 110 2.85 -21.62 -5.05
C PRO A 110 2.78 -22.71 -3.96
N GLY A 111 3.81 -23.55 -3.83
CA GLY A 111 3.91 -24.59 -2.80
C GLY A 111 3.95 -24.05 -1.38
N ASN A 112 4.36 -22.79 -1.23
CA ASN A 112 4.43 -22.07 0.04
C ASN A 112 3.23 -21.17 0.30
N VAL A 113 2.22 -21.13 -0.57
CA VAL A 113 1.02 -20.28 -0.43
C VAL A 113 -0.20 -21.16 -0.21
N ARG A 114 -1.03 -20.87 0.79
CA ARG A 114 -2.26 -21.65 1.07
C ARG A 114 -3.40 -21.22 0.13
N PRO A 115 -4.14 -22.15 -0.52
CA PRO A 115 -5.35 -21.81 -1.26
C PRO A 115 -6.49 -21.40 -0.32
N LEU A 116 -7.49 -20.71 -0.85
CA LEU A 116 -8.61 -20.14 -0.07
C LEU A 116 -9.29 -21.13 0.89
N LYS A 117 -9.52 -22.38 0.45
CA LYS A 117 -10.12 -23.42 1.30
C LYS A 117 -9.29 -23.70 2.57
N VAL A 118 -7.96 -23.65 2.45
CA VAL A 118 -7.02 -23.85 3.55
C VAL A 118 -6.89 -22.59 4.39
N LEU A 119 -6.93 -21.40 3.77
CA LEU A 119 -6.97 -20.12 4.49
C LEU A 119 -8.19 -20.03 5.42
N ARG A 120 -9.38 -20.48 4.98
CA ARG A 120 -10.59 -20.53 5.81
C ARG A 120 -10.41 -21.44 7.03
N LYS A 121 -9.85 -22.64 6.83
CA LYS A 121 -9.53 -23.57 7.93
C LYS A 121 -8.49 -22.98 8.89
N THR A 122 -7.50 -22.28 8.34
CA THR A 122 -6.47 -21.60 9.12
C THR A 122 -7.08 -20.55 10.03
N LEU A 123 -8.00 -19.73 9.51
CA LEU A 123 -8.66 -18.70 10.32
C LEU A 123 -9.39 -19.29 11.53
N GLU A 124 -10.12 -20.39 11.36
CA GLU A 124 -10.80 -21.07 12.47
C GLU A 124 -9.82 -21.63 13.50
N LEU A 125 -8.70 -22.20 13.05
CA LEU A 125 -7.62 -22.63 13.94
C LEU A 125 -7.04 -21.46 14.75
N LEU A 126 -6.78 -20.32 14.09
CA LEU A 126 -6.22 -19.14 14.77
C LEU A 126 -7.20 -18.53 15.77
N LYS A 127 -8.50 -18.51 15.46
CA LYS A 127 -9.55 -18.09 16.42
C LYS A 127 -9.52 -18.95 17.67
N GLN A 128 -9.47 -20.27 17.51
CA GLN A 128 -9.44 -21.21 18.63
C GLN A 128 -8.17 -21.02 19.48
N LYS A 129 -7.00 -20.96 18.84
CA LYS A 129 -5.72 -20.74 19.54
C LYS A 129 -5.65 -19.41 20.26
N TRP A 130 -6.18 -18.33 19.66
CA TRP A 130 -6.24 -17.05 20.35
C TRP A 130 -7.10 -17.11 21.61
N LYS A 131 -8.26 -17.77 21.52
CA LYS A 131 -9.17 -17.95 22.64
C LYS A 131 -8.53 -18.75 23.78
N ASP A 132 -7.81 -19.82 23.46
CA ASP A 132 -7.27 -20.76 24.45
C ASP A 132 -5.94 -20.29 25.04
N GLU A 133 -5.00 -19.84 24.20
CA GLU A 133 -3.61 -19.61 24.60
C GLU A 133 -3.29 -18.12 24.81
N LYS A 134 -4.03 -17.22 24.14
CA LYS A 134 -3.76 -15.76 24.10
C LYS A 134 -2.30 -15.37 23.78
N ASN A 135 -1.57 -16.25 23.09
CA ASN A 135 -0.18 -16.03 22.70
C ASN A 135 -0.09 -15.02 21.54
N TYR A 136 0.15 -13.76 21.87
CA TYR A 136 0.16 -12.69 20.86
C TYR A 136 1.29 -12.84 19.84
N THR A 137 2.50 -13.22 20.27
CA THR A 137 3.64 -13.36 19.35
C THR A 137 3.36 -14.40 18.27
N PHE A 138 2.80 -15.55 18.66
CA PHE A 138 2.39 -16.58 17.71
C PHE A 138 1.24 -16.10 16.80
N ILE A 139 0.18 -15.55 17.40
CA ILE A 139 -1.01 -15.14 16.64
C ILE A 139 -0.71 -14.02 15.66
N CYS A 140 0.10 -13.02 16.05
CA CYS A 140 0.54 -11.94 15.18
C CYS A 140 1.31 -12.47 13.96
N ASP A 141 2.27 -13.39 14.17
CA ASP A 141 3.02 -14.03 13.08
C ASP A 141 2.08 -14.84 12.14
N GLN A 142 1.15 -15.60 12.71
CA GLN A 142 0.23 -16.41 11.93
C GLN A 142 -0.78 -15.57 11.12
N PHE A 143 -1.30 -14.47 11.68
CA PHE A 143 -2.16 -13.56 10.92
C PHE A 143 -1.39 -12.79 9.85
N LYS A 144 -0.12 -12.42 10.08
CA LYS A 144 0.75 -11.86 9.04
C LYS A 144 0.91 -12.83 7.88
N SER A 145 1.20 -14.09 8.19
CA SER A 145 1.31 -15.19 7.22
C SER A 145 -0.01 -15.40 6.45
N LEU A 146 -1.15 -15.38 7.13
CA LEU A 146 -2.47 -15.54 6.53
C LEU A 146 -2.80 -14.37 5.57
N ARG A 147 -2.57 -13.13 6.01
CA ARG A 147 -2.76 -11.92 5.19
C ARG A 147 -1.83 -11.87 3.99
N GLN A 148 -0.59 -12.34 4.16
CA GLN A 148 0.37 -12.46 3.06
C GLN A 148 -0.16 -13.37 1.95
N ASP A 149 -0.71 -14.53 2.30
CA ASP A 149 -1.25 -15.45 1.29
C ASP A 149 -2.44 -14.86 0.53
N LEU A 150 -3.29 -14.08 1.22
CA LEU A 150 -4.38 -13.34 0.59
C LEU A 150 -3.86 -12.27 -0.38
N THR A 151 -2.81 -11.54 0.02
CA THR A 151 -2.20 -10.49 -0.81
C THR A 151 -1.50 -11.08 -2.03
N VAL A 152 -0.71 -12.15 -1.86
CA VAL A 152 0.01 -12.83 -2.95
C VAL A 152 -0.96 -13.35 -4.00
N GLN A 153 -2.08 -13.93 -3.57
CA GLN A 153 -3.11 -14.45 -4.48
C GLN A 153 -4.12 -13.38 -4.93
N ARG A 154 -3.94 -12.13 -4.50
CA ARG A 154 -4.83 -10.99 -4.79
C ARG A 154 -6.31 -11.24 -4.43
N ILE A 155 -6.56 -12.07 -3.41
CA ILE A 155 -7.92 -12.43 -2.97
C ILE A 155 -8.53 -11.26 -2.20
N LYS A 156 -9.62 -10.69 -2.73
CA LYS A 156 -10.32 -9.54 -2.16
C LYS A 156 -11.81 -9.82 -2.12
N ASN A 157 -12.25 -10.45 -1.03
CA ASN A 157 -13.65 -10.77 -0.77
C ASN A 157 -13.99 -10.53 0.71
N GLU A 158 -15.22 -10.86 1.11
CA GLU A 158 -15.67 -10.77 2.51
C GLU A 158 -14.75 -11.51 3.48
N PHE A 159 -14.22 -12.68 3.09
CA PHE A 159 -13.29 -13.42 3.94
C PHE A 159 -12.00 -12.63 4.21
N THR A 160 -11.46 -11.96 3.19
CA THR A 160 -10.31 -11.05 3.36
C THR A 160 -10.63 -9.97 4.38
N VAL A 161 -11.79 -9.31 4.28
CA VAL A 161 -12.22 -8.29 5.25
C VAL A 161 -12.20 -8.84 6.67
N VAL A 162 -12.87 -9.98 6.91
CA VAL A 162 -12.93 -10.63 8.23
C VAL A 162 -11.54 -10.94 8.81
N VAL A 163 -10.61 -11.42 7.98
CA VAL A 163 -9.23 -11.70 8.42
C VAL A 163 -8.53 -10.43 8.89
N TYR A 164 -8.63 -9.34 8.14
CA TYR A 164 -7.97 -8.08 8.49
C TYR A 164 -8.59 -7.43 9.71
N GLU A 165 -9.93 -7.43 9.82
CA GLU A 165 -10.61 -6.87 10.98
C GLU A 165 -10.23 -7.59 12.26
N MET A 166 -10.21 -8.92 12.24
CA MET A 166 -9.88 -9.72 13.41
C MET A 166 -8.44 -9.49 13.87
N HIS A 167 -7.49 -9.44 12.94
CA HIS A 167 -6.11 -9.16 13.30
C HIS A 167 -5.94 -7.74 13.85
N ALA A 168 -6.67 -6.77 13.28
CA ALA A 168 -6.65 -5.40 13.78
C ALA A 168 -7.22 -5.29 15.21
N ARG A 169 -8.32 -5.99 15.51
CA ARG A 169 -8.89 -6.05 16.88
C ARG A 169 -7.90 -6.65 17.87
N ILE A 170 -7.25 -7.75 17.51
CA ILE A 170 -6.23 -8.40 18.34
C ILE A 170 -5.02 -7.46 18.57
N ALA A 171 -4.57 -6.76 17.53
CA ALA A 171 -3.49 -5.79 17.64
C ALA A 171 -3.86 -4.62 18.58
N LEU A 172 -5.09 -4.10 18.48
CA LEU A 172 -5.61 -3.08 19.40
C LEU A 172 -5.70 -3.61 20.84
N GLU A 173 -6.20 -4.83 21.05
CA GLU A 173 -6.27 -5.48 22.38
C GLU A 173 -4.88 -5.58 23.04
N LYS A 174 -3.82 -5.73 22.24
CA LYS A 174 -2.43 -5.82 22.72
C LYS A 174 -1.64 -4.51 22.63
N GLY A 175 -2.27 -3.42 22.20
CA GLY A 175 -1.62 -2.11 22.09
C GLY A 175 -0.58 -2.00 20.97
N ASP A 176 -0.60 -2.93 20.00
CA ASP A 176 0.31 -2.91 18.85
C ASP A 176 -0.25 -2.01 17.73
N LEU A 177 -0.01 -0.72 17.90
CA LEU A 177 -0.48 0.30 16.97
C LEU A 177 0.16 0.19 15.58
N GLY A 178 1.36 -0.39 15.47
CA GLY A 178 2.04 -0.62 14.20
C GLY A 178 1.33 -1.66 13.35
N GLU A 179 0.95 -2.79 13.95
CA GLU A 179 0.18 -3.83 13.28
C GLU A 179 -1.26 -3.41 13.00
N TYR A 180 -1.89 -2.70 13.93
CA TYR A 180 -3.21 -2.11 13.69
C TYR A 180 -3.18 -1.19 12.47
N ASN A 181 -2.23 -0.26 12.37
CA ASN A 181 -2.17 0.71 11.27
C ASN A 181 -1.95 0.02 9.91
N GLN A 182 -1.15 -1.05 9.87
CA GLN A 182 -1.01 -1.88 8.66
C GLN A 182 -2.34 -2.53 8.26
N CYS A 183 -3.10 -3.08 9.22
CA CYS A 183 -4.40 -3.67 8.94
C CYS A 183 -5.43 -2.60 8.49
N GLN A 184 -5.45 -1.46 9.18
CA GLN A 184 -6.34 -0.34 8.90
C GLN A 184 -6.14 0.20 7.48
N SER A 185 -4.90 0.34 7.03
CA SER A 185 -4.59 0.81 5.68
C SER A 185 -5.16 -0.13 4.61
N GLN A 186 -5.09 -1.45 4.84
CA GLN A 186 -5.66 -2.42 3.91
C GLN A 186 -7.19 -2.46 3.97
N LEU A 187 -7.79 -2.38 5.16
CA LEU A 187 -9.25 -2.34 5.34
C LEU A 187 -9.86 -1.14 4.61
N MET A 188 -9.19 0.01 4.64
CA MET A 188 -9.63 1.17 3.86
C MET A 188 -9.76 0.84 2.38
N GLN A 189 -8.77 0.17 1.78
CA GLN A 189 -8.85 -0.24 0.38
C GLN A 189 -9.95 -1.27 0.15
N LEU A 190 -10.12 -2.24 1.05
CA LEU A 190 -11.16 -3.26 0.92
C LEU A 190 -12.57 -2.68 0.99
N TYR A 191 -12.83 -1.70 1.87
CA TYR A 191 -14.13 -1.05 1.96
C TYR A 191 -14.50 -0.20 0.74
N THR A 192 -13.52 0.31 -0.01
CA THR A 192 -13.80 0.98 -1.30
C THR A 192 -14.35 0.04 -2.38
N LEU A 193 -14.28 -1.27 -2.16
CA LEU A 193 -14.81 -2.29 -3.05
C LEU A 193 -16.25 -2.69 -2.69
N ASN A 194 -16.91 -1.97 -1.78
CA ASN A 194 -18.26 -2.24 -1.29
C ASN A 194 -18.43 -3.68 -0.73
N LEU A 195 -17.36 -4.25 -0.18
CA LEU A 195 -17.41 -5.53 0.51
C LEU A 195 -18.07 -5.37 1.89
N PRO A 196 -18.88 -6.35 2.35
CA PRO A 196 -19.48 -6.31 3.68
C PRO A 196 -18.41 -6.37 4.77
N GLY A 197 -18.64 -5.65 5.86
CA GLY A 197 -17.74 -5.55 7.02
C GLY A 197 -18.18 -4.48 8.02
N ASN A 198 -17.36 -4.25 9.03
CA ASN A 198 -17.61 -3.34 10.14
C ASN A 198 -17.02 -1.94 9.86
N VAL A 199 -17.52 -1.28 8.81
CA VAL A 199 -16.96 -0.02 8.30
C VAL A 199 -16.95 1.07 9.37
N ASP A 200 -18.06 1.24 10.09
CA ASP A 200 -18.22 2.30 11.10
C ASP A 200 -17.32 2.08 12.33
N GLU A 201 -17.18 0.82 12.76
CA GLU A 201 -16.27 0.43 13.85
C GLU A 201 -14.82 0.84 13.51
N PHE A 202 -14.35 0.46 12.32
CA PHE A 202 -13.00 0.74 11.88
C PHE A 202 -12.75 2.21 11.52
N LEU A 203 -13.79 2.94 11.12
CA LEU A 203 -13.75 4.40 11.02
C LEU A 203 -13.56 5.02 12.42
N GLY A 204 -14.30 4.56 13.42
CA GLY A 204 -14.15 4.98 14.82
C GLY A 204 -12.74 4.75 15.35
N TYR A 205 -12.18 3.54 15.16
CA TYR A 205 -10.81 3.23 15.56
C TYR A 205 -9.77 4.12 14.88
N ARG A 206 -9.99 4.50 13.62
CA ARG A 206 -9.09 5.40 12.90
C ARG A 206 -9.11 6.82 13.47
N ILE A 207 -10.29 7.35 13.78
CA ILE A 207 -10.41 8.67 14.41
C ILE A 207 -9.67 8.67 15.74
N LEU A 208 -9.89 7.65 16.58
CA LEU A 208 -9.22 7.50 17.86
C LEU A 208 -7.70 7.36 17.71
N TYR A 209 -7.24 6.59 16.72
CA TYR A 209 -5.82 6.45 16.40
C TYR A 209 -5.18 7.81 16.06
N PHE A 210 -5.81 8.62 15.20
CA PHE A 210 -5.29 9.95 14.86
C PHE A 210 -5.24 10.87 16.07
N LEU A 211 -6.30 10.91 16.89
CA LEU A 211 -6.31 11.70 18.13
C LEU A 211 -5.18 11.27 19.06
N PHE A 212 -4.94 9.97 19.20
CA PHE A 212 -3.88 9.43 20.04
C PHE A 212 -2.48 9.80 19.52
N THR A 213 -2.25 9.71 18.21
CA THR A 213 -0.94 10.00 17.62
C THR A 213 -0.64 11.50 17.53
N LEU A 214 -1.65 12.34 17.28
CA LEU A 214 -1.50 13.80 17.13
C LEU A 214 -1.40 14.52 18.48
N ASN A 215 -1.97 13.97 19.56
CA ASN A 215 -1.82 14.54 20.90
C ASN A 215 -0.50 14.14 21.59
N ARG A 216 0.32 13.30 20.96
CA ARG A 216 1.62 12.85 21.48
C ARG A 216 2.83 13.49 20.78
N SER A 217 2.58 14.34 19.78
CA SER A 217 3.57 15.15 19.06
C SER A 217 3.67 16.56 19.64
#